data_AF-A0A7C4JLM0-F1
#
_entry.id   AF-A0A7C4JLM0-F1
#
_cell.length_a   1.000
_cell.length_b   1.000
_cell.length_c   1.000
_cell.angle_alpha   90.00
_cell.angle_beta   90.00
_cell.angle_gamma   90.00
#
_symmetry.space_group_name_H-M   'P 1'
#
loop_
_entity.id
_entity.type
_entity.pdbx_description
1 polymer ?
#
loop_
_entity_poly.entity_id
_entity_poly.type
_entity_poly.pdbx_seq_one_letter_code
_entity_poly.pdbx_strand_id
1 'polypeptide(L)' 'MVKCPFCGFESSEASFRTMREPWRFRFYVVKRFECPKCRGVFQYYTGISSRGKKSEFTIRVKPRVLKKRGYG' A
#
# COMPACT_ATOMS: atom_id res chain seq x y z
N MET A 1 0.39 8.21 -11.09
CA MET A 1 1.57 7.33 -11.02
C MET A 1 1.71 6.86 -9.57
N VAL A 2 2.16 5.63 -9.32
CA VAL A 2 2.32 5.10 -7.96
C VAL A 2 3.75 5.33 -7.50
N LYS A 3 3.89 5.99 -6.35
CA LYS A 3 5.19 6.28 -5.73
C LYS A 3 5.44 5.36 -4.55
N CYS A 4 6.55 4.61 -4.61
CA CYS A 4 7.04 3.79 -3.51
C CYS A 4 7.37 4.69 -2.31
N PRO A 5 6.73 4.50 -1.15
CA PRO A 5 6.97 5.37 0.00
C PRO A 5 8.30 5.07 0.70
N PHE A 6 9.06 4.04 0.29
CA PHE A 6 10.33 3.68 0.90
C PHE A 6 11.53 4.30 0.17
N CYS A 7 11.63 4.12 -1.15
CA CYS A 7 12.78 4.58 -1.94
C CYS A 7 12.43 5.68 -2.95
N GLY A 8 11.17 6.11 -3.03
CA GLY A 8 10.72 7.16 -3.95
C GLY A 8 10.57 6.74 -5.42
N PHE A 9 10.81 5.47 -5.76
CA PHE A 9 10.58 4.95 -7.12
C PHE A 9 9.13 5.18 -7.56
N GLU A 10 8.95 5.77 -8.74
CA GLU A 10 7.64 6.14 -9.28
C GLU A 10 7.44 5.46 -10.63
N SER A 11 6.33 4.74 -10.79
CA SER A 11 5.97 4.07 -12.04
C SER A 11 4.47 3.80 -12.12
N SER A 12 4.04 3.18 -13.21
CA SER A 12 2.69 2.65 -13.40
C SER A 12 2.39 1.50 -12.43
N GLU A 13 1.12 1.28 -12.10
CA GLU A 13 0.70 0.18 -11.21
C GLU A 13 1.20 -1.19 -11.68
N ALA A 14 1.24 -1.43 -12.99
CA ALA A 14 1.72 -2.67 -13.61
C ALA A 14 3.22 -2.96 -13.35
N SER A 15 4.03 -1.95 -13.03
CA SER A 15 5.44 -2.15 -12.70
C SER A 15 5.66 -2.66 -11.28
N PHE A 16 4.64 -2.58 -10.42
CA PHE A 16 4.71 -3.08 -9.05
C PHE A 16 4.16 -4.50 -8.97
N ARG A 17 4.82 -5.35 -8.19
CA ARG A 17 4.34 -6.72 -7.99
C ARG A 17 3.16 -6.70 -7.02
N THR A 18 2.01 -7.15 -7.47
CA THR A 18 0.83 -7.35 -6.62
C THR A 18 1.08 -8.53 -5.69
N MET A 19 1.09 -8.27 -4.37
CA MET A 19 1.37 -9.28 -3.34
C MET A 19 0.10 -9.97 -2.82
N ARG A 20 -1.07 -9.42 -3.12
CA ARG A 20 -2.37 -9.94 -2.70
C ARG A 20 -3.46 -9.41 -3.62
N GLU A 21 -4.51 -10.19 -3.81
CA GLU A 21 -5.77 -9.75 -4.39
C GLU A 21 -6.19 -8.39 -3.80
N PRO A 22 -6.55 -7.39 -4.64
CA PRO A 22 -7.09 -6.12 -4.16
C PRO A 22 -8.34 -6.31 -3.28
N TRP A 23 -8.52 -5.47 -2.26
CA TRP A 23 -9.70 -5.51 -1.40
C TRP A 23 -10.29 -4.12 -1.20
N ARG A 24 -11.56 -4.08 -0.77
CA ARG A 24 -12.25 -2.82 -0.50
C ARG A 24 -12.10 -2.43 0.96
N PHE A 25 -11.86 -1.15 1.19
CA PHE A 25 -11.89 -0.53 2.52
C PHE A 25 -12.65 0.80 2.42
N ARG A 26 -13.88 0.83 2.96
CA ARG A 26 -14.82 1.94 2.76
C ARG A 26 -15.04 2.18 1.25
N PHE A 27 -14.81 3.39 0.76
CA PHE A 27 -14.87 3.76 -0.66
C PHE A 27 -13.56 3.53 -1.42
N TYR A 28 -12.52 3.01 -0.76
CA TYR A 28 -11.24 2.73 -1.39
C TYR A 28 -11.14 1.28 -1.89
N VAL A 29 -10.51 1.12 -3.04
CA VAL A 29 -9.85 -0.11 -3.46
C VAL A 29 -8.40 -0.03 -2.99
N VAL A 30 -7.97 -1.05 -2.25
CA VAL A 30 -6.64 -1.17 -1.68
C VAL A 30 -5.88 -2.27 -2.41
N LYS A 31 -4.72 -1.93 -2.95
CA LYS A 31 -3.78 -2.87 -3.56
C LYS A 31 -2.55 -2.98 -2.67
N ARG A 32 -2.03 -4.20 -2.46
CA ARG A 32 -0.75 -4.42 -1.78
C ARG A 32 0.34 -4.68 -2.81
N PHE A 33 1.35 -3.83 -2.82
CA PHE A 33 2.44 -3.85 -3.79
C PHE A 33 3.79 -4.12 -3.12
N GLU A 34 4.65 -4.84 -3.83
CA GLU A 34 6.09 -4.91 -3.58
C GLU A 34 6.82 -4.04 -4.61
N CYS A 35 7.73 -3.19 -4.12
CA CYS A 35 8.57 -2.36 -4.97
C CYS A 35 9.65 -3.19 -5.67
N PRO A 36 9.79 -3.12 -7.01
CA PRO A 36 10.84 -3.86 -7.72
C PRO A 36 12.25 -3.34 -7.38
N LYS A 37 12.39 -2.07 -6.97
CA LYS A 37 13.68 -1.42 -6.70
C LYS A 37 14.22 -1.71 -5.29
N CYS A 38 13.38 -1.63 -4.27
CA CYS A 38 13.82 -1.75 -2.86
C CYS A 38 13.17 -2.89 -2.10
N ARG A 39 12.33 -3.72 -2.76
CA ARG A 39 11.55 -4.82 -2.16
C ARG A 39 10.63 -4.41 -1.01
N GLY A 40 10.42 -3.11 -0.81
CA GLY A 40 9.53 -2.59 0.22
C GLY A 40 8.07 -2.91 -0.11
N VAL A 41 7.35 -3.47 0.87
CA VAL A 41 5.93 -3.80 0.74
C VAL A 41 5.08 -2.64 1.26
N PHE A 42 4.21 -2.10 0.41
CA PHE A 42 3.34 -0.97 0.73
C PHE A 42 1.92 -1.19 0.24
N GLN A 43 1.01 -0.32 0.66
CA GLN A 43 -0.38 -0.30 0.19
C GLN A 43 -0.62 0.92 -0.67
N TYR A 44 -1.36 0.74 -1.75
CA TYR A 44 -1.88 1.80 -2.60
C TYR A 44 -3.40 1.86 -2.46
N TYR A 45 -3.91 3.03 -2.10
CA TYR A 45 -5.33 3.31 -1.95
C TYR A 45 -5.78 4.15 -3.14
N THR A 46 -6.86 3.75 -3.79
CA THR A 46 -7.52 4.52 -4.84
C THR A 46 -9.03 4.44 -4.64
N GLY A 47 -9.75 5.54 -4.83
CA GLY A 47 -11.19 5.56 -4.64
C GLY A 47 -11.82 6.89 -5.00
N ILE A 48 -13.14 6.88 -5.13
CA ILE A 48 -13.96 8.07 -5.35
C ILE A 48 -14.79 8.28 -4.09
N SER A 49 -14.61 9.44 -3.45
CA SER A 49 -15.40 9.80 -2.27
C SER A 49 -16.87 10.02 -2.65
N SER A 50 -17.76 9.98 -1.66
CA SER A 50 -19.20 10.27 -1.84
C SER A 50 -19.49 11.66 -2.45
N ARG A 51 -18.52 12.58 -2.40
CA ARG A 51 -18.60 13.92 -2.99
C ARG A 51 -18.02 13.96 -4.42
N GLY A 52 -17.77 12.82 -5.05
CA GLY A 52 -17.20 12.69 -6.39
C GLY A 52 -15.69 12.96 -6.49
N LYS A 53 -15.00 13.33 -5.40
CA LYS A 53 -13.56 13.60 -5.43
C LYS A 53 -12.76 12.30 -5.47
N LYS A 54 -11.89 12.15 -6.48
CA LYS A 54 -10.90 11.07 -6.56
C LYS A 54 -9.82 11.27 -5.50
N SER A 55 -9.46 10.20 -4.79
CA SER A 55 -8.41 10.20 -3.77
C SER A 55 -7.49 9.00 -3.97
N GLU A 56 -6.19 9.27 -4.08
CA GLU A 56 -5.16 8.27 -4.32
C GLU A 56 -3.92 8.54 -3.46
N PHE A 57 -3.43 7.53 -2.74
CA PHE A 57 -2.23 7.67 -1.88
C PHE A 57 -1.58 6.33 -1.56
N THR A 58 -0.30 6.36 -1.15
CA THR A 58 0.44 5.18 -0.68
C THR A 58 0.72 5.23 0.83
N ILE A 59 0.68 4.07 1.49
CA ILE A 59 0.98 3.92 2.92
C ILE A 59 2.05 2.85 3.11
N ARG A 60 3.05 3.13 3.96
CA ARG A 60 4.04 2.15 4.42
C ARG A 60 3.37 1.12 5.34
N VAL A 61 3.47 -0.16 5.01
CA VAL A 61 3.05 -1.23 5.92
C VAL A 61 4.18 -1.42 6.94
N LYS A 62 4.03 -0.86 8.15
CA LYS A 62 4.98 -1.15 9.24
C LYS A 62 4.82 -2.61 9.67
N PRO A 63 5.91 -3.36 9.91
CA PRO A 63 5.83 -4.64 10.58
C PRO A 63 5.08 -4.45 11.91
N ARG A 64 4.11 -5.32 12.21
CA ARG A 64 3.56 -5.37 13.56
C ARG A 64 4.69 -5.84 14.47
N VAL A 65 5.18 -4.96 15.34
CA VAL A 65 6.13 -5.34 16.39
C VAL A 65 5.40 -6.35 17.25
N LEU A 66 5.73 -7.64 17.10
CA LEU A 66 5.26 -8.66 18.03
C LEU A 66 5.87 -8.30 19.38
N LYS A 67 5.08 -7.69 20.28
CA LYS A 67 5.46 -7.60 21.69
C LYS A 67 5.66 -9.04 22.15
N LYS A 68 6.91 -9.45 22.40
CA LYS A 68 7.18 -10.69 23.15
C LYS A 68 6.44 -10.52 24.47
N ARG A 69 5.35 -11.28 24.67
CA ARG A 69 4.75 -11.44 26.00
C ARG A 69 5.82 -12.17 26.82
N GLY A 70 6.58 -11.42 27.62
CA GLY A 70 7.42 -12.01 28.64
C GLY A 70 6.51 -12.64 29.67
N TYR A 71 6.47 -13.97 29.70
CA TYR A 71 6.04 -14.69 30.89
C TYR A 71 7.26 -14.67 31.82
N GLY A 72 7.22 -13.75 32.80
CA GLY A 72 8.07 -13.77 33.98
C GLY A 72 7.20 -14.11 35.18
#